data_AF-A0A965NF97-F1
#
_entry.id   AF-A0A965NF97-F1
#
_cell.length_a   1.000
_cell.length_b   1.000
_cell.length_c   1.000
_cell.angle_alpha   90.00
_cell.angle_beta   90.00
_cell.angle_gamma   90.00
#
_symmetry.space_group_name_H-M   'P 1'
#
loop_
_entity.id
_entity.type
_entity.pdbx_description
1 polymer ?
#
loop_
_entity_poly.entity_id
_entity_poly.type
_entity_poly.pdbx_seq_one_letter_code
_entity_poly.pdbx_strand_id
1 'polypeptide(L)' 'LLLDEPTAGLGNDERQLLISALWESKATLVITTHDLDLIAKCDVVIPVEAFRG' A
#
# COMPACT_ATOMS: atom_id res chain seq x y z
N LEU A 1 -7.50 1.17 9.04
CA LEU A 1 -7.10 -0.21 8.71
C LEU A 1 -5.59 -0.23 8.57
N LEU A 2 -4.92 -1.19 9.20
CA LEU A 2 -3.47 -1.38 9.10
C LEU A 2 -3.22 -2.58 8.19
N LEU A 3 -2.44 -2.41 7.12
CA LEU A 3 -2.13 -3.44 6.14
C LEU A 3 -0.62 -3.57 5.99
N ASP A 4 -0.13 -4.81 6.08
CA ASP A 4 1.28 -5.12 5.87
C ASP A 4 1.46 -5.86 4.56
N GLU A 5 2.10 -5.21 3.60
CA GLU A 5 2.38 -5.71 2.24
C GLU A 5 1.14 -6.33 1.55
N PRO A 6 0.04 -5.57 1.38
CA PRO A 6 -1.26 -6.12 0.99
C PRO A 6 -1.30 -6.69 -0.44
N THR A 7 -0.33 -6.35 -1.30
CA THR A 7 -0.22 -6.84 -2.68
C THR A 7 0.71 -8.04 -2.82
N ALA A 8 1.31 -8.51 -1.72
CA ALA A 8 2.24 -9.64 -1.76
C ALA A 8 1.57 -10.91 -2.33
N GLY A 9 2.17 -11.46 -3.38
CA GLY A 9 1.70 -12.69 -4.03
C GLY A 9 0.51 -12.52 -4.98
N LEU A 10 0.02 -11.30 -5.20
CA LEU A 10 -1.05 -11.03 -6.17
C LEU A 10 -0.50 -10.87 -7.59
N GLY A 11 -1.25 -11.37 -8.58
CA GLY A 11 -1.06 -11.02 -9.98
C GLY A 11 -1.53 -9.60 -10.29
N ASN A 12 -1.23 -9.11 -11.49
CA ASN A 12 -1.52 -7.72 -11.88
C ASN A 12 -3.01 -7.34 -11.74
N ASP A 13 -3.92 -8.21 -12.20
CA ASP A 13 -5.35 -7.94 -12.18
C ASP A 13 -5.92 -7.92 -10.75
N GLU A 14 -5.50 -8.88 -9.92
CA GLU A 14 -5.89 -9.01 -8.51
C GLU A 14 -5.37 -7.82 -7.70
N ARG A 15 -4.12 -7.41 -7.98
CA ARG A 15 -3.53 -6.20 -7.39
C ARG A 15 -4.37 -4.98 -7.73
N GLN A 16 -4.69 -4.79 -9.02
CA GLN A 16 -5.43 -3.60 -9.44
C GLN A 16 -6.83 -3.57 -8.83
N LEU A 17 -7.49 -4.73 -8.71
CA LEU A 17 -8.79 -4.85 -8.04
C LEU A 17 -8.70 -4.48 -6.55
N LEU A 18 -7.69 -5.00 -5.85
CA LEU A 18 -7.46 -4.67 -4.44
C LEU A 18 -7.21 -3.17 -4.24
N ILE A 19 -6.33 -2.59 -5.04
CA ILE A 19 -6.01 -1.16 -4.98
C ILE A 19 -7.27 -0.33 -5.19
N SER A 20 -8.09 -0.65 -6.20
CA SER A 20 -9.35 0.07 -6.42
C SER A 20 -10.29 -0.04 -5.21
N ALA A 21 -10.47 -1.24 -4.65
CA ALA A 21 -11.34 -1.45 -3.50
C ALA A 21 -10.86 -0.71 -2.24
N LEU A 22 -9.54 -0.64 -2.01
CA LEU A 22 -8.96 0.09 -0.89
C LEU A 22 -9.24 1.60 -1.01
N TRP A 23 -9.13 2.18 -2.21
CA TRP A 23 -9.35 3.62 -2.42
C TRP A 23 -10.82 4.04 -2.49
N GLU A 24 -11.74 3.10 -2.72
CA GLU A 24 -13.17 3.35 -2.58
C GLU A 24 -13.64 3.38 -1.11
N SER A 25 -12.81 2.86 -0.20
CA SER A 25 -13.10 2.86 1.23
C SER A 25 -13.03 4.27 1.83
N LYS A 26 -13.90 4.55 2.81
CA LYS A 26 -13.83 5.77 3.63
C LYS A 26 -12.92 5.62 4.86
N ALA A 27 -12.26 4.46 5.01
CA ALA A 27 -11.38 4.22 6.14
C ALA A 27 -10.04 4.94 5.95
N THR A 28 -9.47 5.46 7.04
CA THR A 28 -8.05 5.81 7.04
C THR A 28 -7.21 4.53 6.93
N LEU A 29 -6.34 4.49 5.93
CA LEU A 29 -5.44 3.37 5.66
C LEU A 29 -4.03 3.73 6.11
N VAL A 30 -3.36 2.78 6.76
CA VAL A 30 -1.92 2.82 7.02
C VAL A 30 -1.36 1.54 6.42
N ILE A 31 -0.46 1.71 5.44
CA ILE A 31 0.04 0.61 4.60
C ILE A 31 1.56 0.62 4.65
N THR A 32 2.16 -0.54 4.93
CA THR A 32 3.58 -0.81 4.62
C THR A 32 3.65 -1.52 3.29
N THR A 33 4.42 -0.97 2.34
CA THR A 33 4.57 -1.57 1.02
C THR A 33 5.84 -1.13 0.31
N HIS A 34 6.32 -1.98 -0.60
CA HIS A 34 7.32 -1.64 -1.61
C HIS A 34 6.73 -1.45 -3.02
N ASP A 35 5.40 -1.56 -3.18
CA ASP A 35 4.74 -1.44 -4.47
C ASP A 35 4.56 0.03 -4.89
N LEU A 36 5.18 0.40 -6.01
CA LEU A 36 5.17 1.78 -6.51
C LEU A 36 3.77 2.26 -6.93
N ASP A 37 2.88 1.38 -7.38
CA ASP A 37 1.52 1.77 -7.78
C ASP A 37 0.66 2.11 -6.57
N LEU A 38 0.88 1.43 -5.44
CA LEU A 38 0.27 1.78 -4.16
C LEU A 38 0.82 3.10 -3.65
N ILE A 39 2.15 3.23 -3.62
CA ILE A 39 2.84 4.44 -3.13
C ILE A 39 2.37 5.68 -3.90
N ALA A 40 2.22 5.59 -5.22
CA ALA A 40 1.78 6.70 -6.07
C ALA A 40 0.35 7.19 -5.79
N LYS A 41 -0.47 6.39 -5.10
CA LYS A 41 -1.85 6.74 -4.76
C LYS A 41 -2.01 7.23 -3.32
N CYS A 42 -0.99 7.11 -2.47
CA CYS A 42 -1.05 7.49 -1.06
C CYS A 42 -1.06 9.03 -0.90
N ASP A 43 -1.89 9.52 0.04
CA ASP A 43 -1.92 10.94 0.39
C ASP A 43 -0.62 11.39 1.09
N VAL A 44 -0.02 10.50 1.88
CA VAL A 44 1.21 10.73 2.63
C VAL A 44 2.11 9.51 2.48
N VAL A 45 3.38 9.75 2.17
CA VAL A 45 4.41 8.70 2.06
C VAL A 45 5.53 9.01 3.05
N ILE A 46 5.84 8.04 3.90
CA ILE A 46 6.95 8.12 4.86
C ILE A 46 7.99 7.08 4.43
N PRO A 47 9.18 7.50 3.96
CA PRO A 47 10.26 6.57 3.68
C PRO A 47 10.76 5.95 4.98
N VAL A 48 10.96 4.64 4.98
CA VAL A 48 11.51 3.90 6.12
C VAL A 48 12.93 3.47 5.75
N GLU A 49 13.90 3.90 6.55
CA GLU A 49 15.31 3.53 6.41
C GLU A 49 15.75 2.69 7.60
N ALA A 50 16.69 1.78 7.38
CA ALA A 50 17.27 1.01 8.46
C ALA A 50 18.07 1.94 9.38
N PHE A 51 17.76 1.94 10.67
CA PHE A 51 18.56 2.65 11.65
C PHE A 51 19.96 2.03 11.72
N ARG A 52 20.98 2.82 11.40
CA ARG A 52 22.40 2.45 11.55
C ARG A 52 22.96 3.33 12.66
N GLY A 53 23.04 2.77 13.86
CA GLY A 53 23.70 3.39 15.02
C GLY A 53 25.22 3.40 14.90
#